data_AF-A0A561WSA0-F1
#
_entry.id   AF-A0A561WSA0-F1
#
_cell.length_a   1.000
_cell.length_b   1.000
_cell.length_c   1.000
_cell.angle_alpha   90.00
_cell.angle_beta   90.00
_cell.angle_gamma   90.00
#
_symmetry.space_group_name_H-M   'P 1'
#
loop_
_entity.id
_entity.type
_entity.pdbx_description
1 polymer ?
#
loop_
_entity_poly.entity_id
_entity_poly.type
_entity_poly.pdbx_seq_one_letter_code
_entity_poly.pdbx_strand_id
1 'polypeptide(L)'
;MDPLDRLMAAAGPLLSRVDQVLSTAGAPQGHRVWPELRRVRLLPGDAARAVAALRPAAVAEAAPQLRAQARACADTADALPVATSWTGDAAEAYEAARRRAAEQLNAGPDSLSRRMTATADLADALTDWMTSSRHELAGALAEALTSAEAMALATGGGFPDSGEARAAADVAALLLRTVGDSYDRAEHLLADAAPLRSPQPV
;
A
#
# COMPACT_ATOMS: atom_id res chain seq x y z
N MET A 1 17.92 -8.47 -5.94
CA MET A 1 16.67 -8.70 -6.70
C MET A 1 15.67 -9.32 -5.77
N ASP A 2 14.48 -8.72 -5.69
CA ASP A 2 13.40 -9.21 -4.85
C ASP A 2 12.91 -10.60 -5.35
N PRO A 3 12.45 -11.51 -4.47
CA PRO A 3 11.91 -12.81 -4.90
C PRO A 3 10.75 -12.69 -5.90
N LEU A 4 9.87 -11.69 -5.71
CA LEU A 4 8.77 -11.44 -6.64
C LEU A 4 9.28 -11.07 -8.04
N ASP A 5 10.32 -10.24 -8.15
CA ASP A 5 10.86 -9.82 -9.46
C ASP A 5 11.37 -11.03 -10.27
N ARG A 6 12.03 -11.99 -9.60
CA ARG A 6 12.50 -13.23 -10.22
C ARG A 6 11.33 -14.11 -10.67
N LEU A 7 10.30 -14.25 -9.83
CA LEU A 7 9.11 -15.02 -10.16
C LEU A 7 8.29 -14.38 -11.28
N MET A 8 8.18 -13.05 -11.31
CA MET A 8 7.50 -12.33 -12.40
C MET A 8 8.18 -12.57 -13.75
N ALA A 9 9.52 -12.61 -13.78
CA ALA A 9 10.25 -12.97 -14.99
C ALA A 9 9.96 -14.41 -15.44
N ALA A 10 9.96 -15.37 -14.50
CA ALA A 10 9.65 -16.77 -14.79
C ALA A 10 8.18 -17.01 -15.18
N ALA A 11 7.25 -16.29 -14.55
CA ALA A 11 5.81 -16.43 -14.74
C ALA A 11 5.26 -15.64 -15.93
N GLY A 12 6.05 -14.78 -16.55
CA GLY A 12 5.62 -13.93 -17.67
C GLY A 12 4.85 -14.69 -18.77
N PRO A 13 5.37 -15.82 -19.29
CA PRO A 13 4.66 -16.64 -20.28
C PRO A 13 3.33 -17.19 -19.77
N LEU A 14 3.29 -17.71 -18.54
CA LEU A 14 2.07 -18.24 -17.92
C LEU A 14 1.01 -17.15 -17.75
N LEU A 15 1.38 -16.00 -17.18
CA LEU A 15 0.48 -14.87 -16.97
C LEU A 15 -0.09 -14.36 -18.30
N SER A 16 0.76 -14.24 -19.32
CA SER A 16 0.33 -13.83 -20.67
C SER A 16 -0.66 -14.83 -21.27
N ARG A 17 -0.43 -16.13 -21.07
CA ARG A 17 -1.34 -17.18 -21.55
C ARG A 17 -2.68 -17.15 -20.80
N VAL A 18 -2.66 -16.99 -19.47
CA VAL A 18 -3.88 -16.85 -18.66
C VAL A 18 -4.71 -15.66 -19.13
N ASP A 19 -4.09 -14.49 -19.27
CA ASP A 19 -4.76 -13.27 -19.74
C ASP A 19 -5.35 -13.46 -21.14
N GLN A 20 -4.60 -14.11 -22.05
CA GLN A 20 -5.07 -14.42 -23.40
C GLN A 20 -6.29 -15.35 -23.39
N VAL A 21 -6.23 -16.45 -22.62
CA VAL A 21 -7.31 -17.44 -22.53
C VAL A 21 -8.57 -16.78 -21.96
N LEU A 22 -8.46 -16.03 -20.87
CA LEU A 22 -9.60 -15.35 -20.27
C LEU A 22 -10.20 -14.28 -21.20
N SER A 23 -9.37 -13.57 -21.96
CA SER A 23 -9.85 -12.56 -22.90
C SER A 23 -10.54 -13.18 -24.13
N THR A 24 -10.12 -14.40 -24.53
CA THR A 24 -10.63 -15.06 -25.75
C THR A 24 -11.83 -15.94 -25.48
N ALA A 25 -11.74 -16.81 -24.47
CA ALA A 25 -12.73 -17.83 -24.15
C ALA A 25 -13.58 -17.48 -22.93
N GLY A 26 -13.18 -16.48 -22.14
CA GLY A 26 -13.78 -16.18 -20.84
C GLY A 26 -13.47 -17.24 -19.79
N ALA A 27 -14.06 -17.06 -18.61
CA ALA A 27 -14.05 -18.09 -17.57
C ALA A 27 -15.35 -18.92 -17.62
N PRO A 28 -15.33 -20.18 -17.15
CA PRO A 28 -16.55 -21.00 -17.06
C PRO A 28 -17.68 -20.31 -16.27
N GLN A 29 -18.93 -20.61 -16.62
CA GLN A 29 -20.08 -20.08 -15.89
C GLN A 29 -20.05 -20.52 -14.43
N GLY A 30 -20.33 -19.59 -13.52
CA GLY A 30 -20.32 -19.86 -12.07
C GLY A 30 -18.93 -20.04 -11.47
N HIS A 31 -17.86 -19.83 -12.22
CA HIS A 31 -16.50 -19.94 -11.68
C HIS A 31 -16.20 -18.86 -10.63
N ARG A 32 -15.42 -19.22 -9.60
CA ARG A 32 -15.01 -18.33 -8.50
C ARG A 32 -14.12 -17.16 -8.91
N VAL A 33 -13.65 -17.12 -10.16
CA VAL A 33 -12.84 -16.00 -10.69
C VAL A 33 -13.70 -14.76 -10.97
N TRP A 34 -15.00 -14.94 -11.24
CA TRP A 34 -15.88 -13.82 -11.62
C TRP A 34 -16.04 -12.76 -10.52
N PRO A 35 -16.25 -13.12 -9.24
CA PRO A 35 -16.19 -12.14 -8.15
C PRO A 35 -14.85 -11.40 -8.08
N GLU A 36 -13.72 -12.11 -8.21
CA GLU A 36 -12.40 -11.48 -8.08
C GLU A 36 -12.08 -10.54 -9.23
N LEU A 37 -12.45 -10.89 -10.47
CA LEU A 37 -12.33 -9.99 -11.62
C LEU A 37 -13.14 -8.70 -11.43
N ARG A 38 -14.32 -8.77 -10.79
CA ARG A 38 -15.12 -7.58 -10.48
C ARG A 38 -14.55 -6.76 -9.31
N ARG A 39 -13.94 -7.43 -8.33
CA ARG A 39 -13.30 -6.82 -7.16
C ARG A 39 -12.04 -6.07 -7.57
N VAL A 40 -11.13 -6.73 -8.26
CA VAL A 40 -9.81 -6.17 -8.65
C VAL A 40 -9.89 -5.33 -9.93
N ARG A 41 -10.83 -5.64 -10.84
CA ARG A 41 -11.02 -4.94 -12.14
C ARG A 41 -9.79 -4.91 -13.04
N LEU A 42 -8.90 -5.89 -12.89
CA LEU A 42 -7.72 -6.09 -13.70
C LEU A 42 -7.65 -7.56 -14.13
N LEU A 43 -6.96 -7.81 -15.25
CA LEU A 43 -6.54 -9.17 -15.58
C LEU A 43 -5.42 -9.63 -14.63
N PRO A 44 -5.26 -10.95 -14.40
CA PRO A 44 -4.26 -11.49 -13.49
C PRO A 44 -2.84 -10.99 -13.74
N GLY A 45 -2.40 -10.92 -15.01
CA GLY A 45 -1.06 -10.42 -15.33
C GLY A 45 -0.89 -8.93 -15.01
N ASP A 46 -1.92 -8.11 -15.26
CA ASP A 46 -1.91 -6.68 -14.92
C ASP A 46 -1.91 -6.46 -13.41
N ALA A 47 -2.75 -7.21 -12.67
CA ALA A 47 -2.82 -7.19 -11.22
C ALA A 47 -1.47 -7.56 -10.57
N ALA A 48 -0.84 -8.64 -11.06
CA ALA A 48 0.48 -9.05 -10.58
C ALA A 48 1.56 -7.99 -10.86
N ARG A 49 1.52 -7.37 -12.04
CA ARG A 49 2.44 -6.27 -12.40
C ARG A 49 2.23 -5.03 -11.54
N ALA A 50 0.99 -4.70 -11.16
CA ALA A 50 0.71 -3.59 -10.26
C ALA A 50 1.33 -3.78 -8.87
N VAL A 51 1.19 -4.98 -8.27
CA VAL A 51 1.83 -5.30 -6.99
C VAL A 51 3.36 -5.36 -7.12
N ALA A 52 3.89 -5.90 -8.21
CA ALA A 52 5.33 -5.90 -8.49
C ALA A 52 5.91 -4.47 -8.71
N ALA A 53 5.07 -3.49 -9.03
CA ALA A 53 5.46 -2.10 -9.15
C ALA A 53 5.58 -1.38 -7.80
N LEU A 54 5.08 -1.95 -6.69
CA LEU A 54 5.24 -1.36 -5.36
C LEU A 54 6.72 -1.17 -5.00
N ARG A 55 7.02 -0.08 -4.29
CA ARG A 55 8.38 0.33 -3.90
C ARG A 55 8.48 0.61 -2.39
N PRO A 56 8.45 -0.42 -1.52
CA PRO A 56 8.50 -0.23 -0.07
C PRO A 56 9.70 0.62 0.38
N ALA A 57 10.87 0.38 -0.20
CA ALA A 57 12.09 1.12 0.14
C ALA A 57 12.00 2.63 -0.10
N ALA A 58 11.21 3.08 -1.09
CA ALA A 58 11.05 4.51 -1.37
C ALA A 58 10.24 5.21 -0.27
N VAL A 59 9.37 4.48 0.44
CA VAL A 59 8.54 5.01 1.54
C VAL A 59 9.26 4.86 2.88
N ALA A 60 9.99 3.77 3.08
CA ALA A 60 10.70 3.46 4.32
C ALA A 60 11.66 4.57 4.79
N GLU A 61 12.31 5.26 3.85
CA GLU A 61 13.26 6.35 4.16
C GLU A 61 12.58 7.60 4.75
N ALA A 62 11.26 7.76 4.57
CA ALA A 62 10.54 8.95 5.03
C ALA A 62 10.25 8.91 6.55
N ALA A 63 9.97 7.74 7.12
CA ALA A 63 9.52 7.62 8.50
C ALA A 63 10.56 8.10 9.53
N PRO A 64 11.87 7.74 9.43
CA PRO A 64 12.88 8.26 10.34
C PRO A 64 13.03 9.79 10.27
N GLN A 65 12.90 10.37 9.07
CA GLN A 65 13.00 11.81 8.85
C GLN A 65 11.82 12.55 9.49
N LEU A 66 10.59 12.05 9.29
CA LEU A 66 9.38 12.61 9.90
C LEU A 66 9.46 12.55 11.44
N ARG A 67 9.96 11.44 12.01
CA ARG A 67 10.16 11.35 13.47
C ARG A 67 11.23 12.31 13.98
N ALA A 68 12.29 12.54 13.22
CA ALA A 68 13.29 13.55 13.57
C ALA A 68 12.70 14.97 13.55
N GLN A 69 11.87 15.28 12.55
CA GLN A 69 11.17 16.57 12.46
C GLN A 69 10.16 16.76 13.59
N ALA A 70 9.42 15.70 13.97
CA ALA A 70 8.50 15.73 15.10
C ALA A 70 9.22 16.07 16.42
N ARG A 71 10.40 15.45 16.65
CA ARG A 71 11.26 15.77 17.79
C ARG A 71 11.75 17.22 17.75
N ALA A 72 12.21 17.69 16.59
CA ALA A 72 12.64 19.08 16.44
C ALA A 72 11.51 20.09 16.73
N CYS A 73 10.25 19.77 16.40
CA CYS A 73 9.09 20.59 16.78
C CYS A 73 8.91 20.65 18.30
N ALA A 74 9.05 19.51 18.98
CA ALA A 74 8.99 19.45 20.44
C ALA A 74 10.11 20.26 21.09
N ASP A 75 11.35 20.05 20.66
CA ASP A 75 12.53 20.76 21.15
C ASP A 75 12.39 22.28 20.93
N THR A 76 11.83 22.69 19.78
CA THR A 76 11.58 24.11 19.47
C THR A 76 10.51 24.70 20.37
N ALA A 77 9.42 23.97 20.64
CA ALA A 77 8.35 24.43 21.53
C ALA A 77 8.87 24.67 22.96
N ASP A 78 9.73 23.77 23.45
CA ASP A 78 10.34 23.84 24.79
C ASP A 78 11.39 24.95 24.88
N ALA A 79 12.09 25.26 23.78
CA ALA A 79 13.11 26.31 23.71
C ALA A 79 12.55 27.74 23.59
N LEU A 80 11.23 27.93 23.42
CA LEU A 80 10.64 29.26 23.25
C LEU A 80 10.85 30.13 24.51
N PRO A 81 11.51 31.30 24.39
CA PRO A 81 11.93 32.08 25.55
C PRO A 81 10.75 32.70 26.29
N VAL A 82 10.80 32.66 27.62
CA VAL A 82 9.80 33.29 28.50
C VAL A 82 10.06 34.78 28.66
N ALA A 83 9.00 35.57 28.83
CA ALA A 83 9.08 37.01 29.12
C ALA A 83 9.52 37.27 30.58
N THR A 84 10.80 37.09 30.90
CA THR A 84 11.32 37.26 32.27
C THR A 84 11.83 38.67 32.59
N SER A 85 12.15 39.47 31.57
CA SER A 85 12.83 40.76 31.74
C SER A 85 11.96 42.00 31.52
N TRP A 86 10.69 41.85 31.09
CA TRP A 86 9.77 42.96 30.82
C TRP A 86 8.34 42.64 31.27
N THR A 87 7.56 43.68 31.59
CA THR A 87 6.21 43.57 32.16
C THR A 87 5.22 44.52 31.45
N GLY A 88 3.92 44.31 31.66
CA GLY A 88 2.84 45.08 31.04
C GLY A 88 2.22 44.39 29.81
N ASP A 89 1.28 45.06 29.15
CA ASP A 89 0.44 44.51 28.07
C ASP A 89 1.24 43.84 26.94
N ALA A 90 2.41 44.37 26.59
CA ALA A 90 3.28 43.80 25.57
C ALA A 90 3.87 42.43 26.00
N ALA A 91 4.23 42.29 27.27
CA ALA A 91 4.75 41.03 27.82
C ALA A 91 3.64 39.96 27.87
N GLU A 92 2.41 40.34 28.23
CA GLU A 92 1.25 39.45 28.22
C GLU A 92 0.90 39.00 26.80
N ALA A 93 0.88 39.92 25.83
CA ALA A 93 0.63 39.62 24.43
C ALA A 93 1.69 38.66 23.85
N TYR A 94 2.96 38.88 24.19
CA TYR A 94 4.06 37.97 23.83
C TYR A 94 3.85 36.58 24.44
N GLU A 95 3.57 36.47 25.73
CA GLU A 95 3.38 35.17 26.39
C GLU A 95 2.16 34.41 25.85
N ALA A 96 1.10 35.13 25.48
CA ALA A 96 -0.06 34.55 24.79
C ALA A 96 0.29 34.05 23.37
N ALA A 97 1.18 34.74 22.65
CA ALA A 97 1.66 34.28 21.34
C ALA A 97 2.61 33.08 21.48
N ARG A 98 3.52 33.12 22.46
CA ARG A 98 4.47 32.04 22.78
C ARG A 98 3.75 30.73 23.10
N ARG A 99 2.73 30.77 23.97
CA ARG A 99 1.92 29.59 24.31
C ARG A 99 1.19 29.02 23.09
N ARG A 100 0.55 29.87 22.28
CA ARG A 100 -0.10 29.44 21.03
C ARG A 100 0.88 28.78 20.07
N ALA A 101 2.08 29.33 19.91
CA ALA A 101 3.13 28.73 19.08
C ALA A 101 3.59 27.37 19.64
N ALA A 102 3.82 27.25 20.95
CA ALA A 102 4.18 25.99 21.60
C ALA A 102 3.07 24.92 21.43
N GLU A 103 1.81 25.32 21.54
CA GLU A 103 0.64 24.46 21.30
C GLU A 103 0.60 23.96 19.86
N GLN A 104 0.71 24.85 18.88
CA GLN A 104 0.75 24.47 17.47
C GLN A 104 1.91 23.53 17.13
N LEU A 105 3.10 23.76 17.70
CA LEU A 105 4.27 22.93 17.46
C LEU A 105 4.16 21.55 18.12
N ASN A 106 3.73 21.48 19.38
CA ASN A 106 3.84 20.26 20.17
C ASN A 106 2.65 19.93 21.08
N ALA A 107 1.87 20.91 21.55
CA ALA A 107 0.78 20.67 22.51
C ALA A 107 -0.62 20.81 21.89
N GLY A 108 -1.28 19.67 21.67
CA GLY A 108 -2.68 19.61 21.20
C GLY A 108 -2.91 18.43 20.25
N PRO A 109 -4.12 17.89 20.10
CA PRO A 109 -4.37 16.71 19.26
C PRO A 109 -3.94 16.91 17.81
N ASP A 110 -3.99 18.15 17.32
CA ASP A 110 -3.63 18.54 15.96
C ASP A 110 -2.24 19.18 15.83
N SER A 111 -1.37 19.06 16.84
CA SER A 111 -0.03 19.66 16.79
C SER A 111 0.81 19.12 15.63
N LEU A 112 1.73 19.95 15.12
CA LEU A 112 2.60 19.59 14.02
C LEU A 112 3.44 18.33 14.34
N SER A 113 3.98 18.24 15.56
CA SER A 113 4.73 17.07 16.01
C SER A 113 3.89 15.79 15.94
N ARG A 114 2.63 15.82 16.43
CA ARG A 114 1.73 14.66 16.38
C ARG A 114 1.36 14.27 14.96
N ARG A 115 1.09 15.25 14.08
CA ARG A 115 0.80 14.98 12.66
C ARG A 115 2.01 14.34 11.96
N MET A 116 3.22 14.83 12.23
CA MET A 116 4.45 14.23 11.69
C MET A 116 4.65 12.81 12.19
N THR A 117 4.43 12.54 13.50
CA THR A 117 4.47 11.20 14.07
C THR A 117 3.46 10.28 13.41
N ALA A 118 2.19 10.68 13.31
CA ALA A 118 1.15 9.87 12.68
C ALA A 118 1.41 9.65 11.17
N THR A 119 2.01 10.62 10.48
CA THR A 119 2.45 10.43 9.08
C THR A 119 3.61 9.43 8.98
N ALA A 120 4.53 9.43 9.95
CA ALA A 120 5.59 8.43 10.02
C ALA A 120 5.04 7.03 10.29
N ASP A 121 4.06 6.90 11.19
CA ASP A 121 3.41 5.62 11.49
C ASP A 121 2.63 5.09 10.27
N LEU A 122 1.98 5.98 9.50
CA LEU A 122 1.39 5.61 8.22
C LEU A 122 2.44 5.15 7.20
N ALA A 123 3.58 5.83 7.10
CA ALA A 123 4.66 5.45 6.19
C ALA A 123 5.22 4.06 6.52
N ASP A 124 5.38 3.73 7.81
CA ASP A 124 5.75 2.38 8.25
C ASP A 124 4.67 1.36 7.88
N ALA A 125 3.40 1.64 8.18
CA ALA A 125 2.29 0.75 7.86
C ALA A 125 2.15 0.49 6.35
N LEU A 126 2.36 1.51 5.51
CA LEU A 126 2.40 1.35 4.05
C LEU A 126 3.59 0.51 3.61
N THR A 127 4.75 0.69 4.23
CA THR A 127 5.96 -0.10 3.92
C THR A 127 5.74 -1.57 4.24
N ASP A 128 5.14 -1.88 5.40
CA ASP A 128 4.80 -3.24 5.81
C ASP A 128 3.75 -3.87 4.90
N TRP A 129 2.70 -3.11 4.55
CA TRP A 129 1.68 -3.55 3.60
C TRP A 129 2.26 -3.84 2.21
N MET A 130 3.10 -2.95 1.66
CA MET A 130 3.73 -3.18 0.36
C MET A 130 4.62 -4.41 0.38
N THR A 131 5.39 -4.61 1.45
CA THR A 131 6.31 -5.74 1.61
C THR A 131 5.56 -7.07 1.72
N SER A 132 4.55 -7.13 2.57
CA SER A 132 3.70 -8.32 2.73
C SER A 132 2.94 -8.66 1.44
N SER A 133 2.35 -7.66 0.78
CA SER A 133 1.63 -7.84 -0.49
C SER A 133 2.52 -8.44 -1.58
N ARG A 134 3.77 -7.96 -1.69
CA ARG A 134 4.75 -8.54 -2.63
C ARG A 134 5.10 -9.98 -2.27
N HIS A 135 5.28 -10.28 -0.98
CA HIS A 135 5.63 -11.62 -0.50
C HIS A 135 4.50 -12.62 -0.74
N GLU A 136 3.26 -12.25 -0.42
CA GLU A 136 2.08 -13.08 -0.64
C GLU A 136 1.85 -13.37 -2.12
N LEU A 137 2.00 -12.36 -3.00
CA LEU A 137 1.92 -12.57 -4.43
C LEU A 137 3.05 -13.49 -4.94
N ALA A 138 4.27 -13.35 -4.41
CA ALA A 138 5.36 -14.26 -4.75
C ALA A 138 5.01 -15.71 -4.37
N GLY A 139 4.41 -15.92 -3.19
CA GLY A 139 3.88 -17.24 -2.78
C GLY A 139 2.83 -17.78 -3.75
N ALA A 140 1.82 -16.96 -4.08
CA ALA A 140 0.75 -17.36 -5.00
C ALA A 140 1.25 -17.65 -6.42
N LEU A 141 2.25 -16.90 -6.91
CA LEU A 141 2.89 -17.18 -8.20
C LEU A 141 3.71 -18.47 -8.19
N ALA A 142 4.43 -18.75 -7.10
CA ALA A 142 5.18 -20.00 -6.96
C ALA A 142 4.23 -21.21 -6.92
N GLU A 143 3.09 -21.08 -6.23
CA GLU A 143 2.03 -22.08 -6.23
C GLU A 143 1.44 -22.27 -7.64
N ALA A 144 1.10 -21.17 -8.32
CA ALA A 144 0.58 -21.22 -9.69
C ALA A 144 1.57 -21.89 -10.66
N LEU A 145 2.86 -21.56 -10.59
CA LEU A 145 3.89 -22.11 -11.47
C LEU A 145 4.12 -23.62 -11.28
N THR A 146 3.86 -24.14 -10.08
CA THR A 146 4.02 -25.57 -9.77
C THR A 146 2.72 -26.35 -9.90
N SER A 147 1.62 -25.69 -10.30
CA SER A 147 0.30 -26.28 -10.45
C SER A 147 0.13 -27.13 -11.72
N ALA A 148 -0.84 -28.04 -11.69
CA ALA A 148 -1.21 -28.83 -12.87
C ALA A 148 -1.86 -27.95 -13.96
N GLU A 149 -2.52 -26.87 -13.55
CA GLU A 149 -3.14 -25.86 -14.40
C GLU A 149 -2.09 -25.14 -15.24
N ALA A 150 -0.94 -24.78 -14.65
CA ALA A 150 0.17 -24.20 -15.41
C ALA A 150 0.72 -25.17 -16.47
N MET A 151 0.82 -26.47 -16.13
CA MET A 151 1.22 -27.49 -17.10
C MET A 151 0.20 -27.64 -18.24
N ALA A 152 -1.10 -27.67 -17.93
CA ALA A 152 -2.16 -27.74 -18.93
C ALA A 152 -2.15 -26.52 -19.87
N LEU A 153 -1.89 -25.32 -19.33
CA LEU A 153 -1.78 -24.09 -20.13
C LEU A 153 -0.49 -24.04 -20.97
N ALA A 154 0.58 -24.70 -20.52
CA ALA A 154 1.86 -24.75 -21.24
C ALA A 154 1.84 -25.73 -22.43
N THR A 155 1.06 -26.81 -22.35
CA THR A 155 0.92 -27.81 -23.42
C THR A 155 -0.20 -27.47 -24.40
N GLY A 156 -1.10 -26.56 -24.01
CA GLY A 156 -2.19 -26.07 -24.84
C GLY A 156 -1.72 -25.35 -26.11
N GLY A 157 -2.44 -25.56 -27.21
CA GLY A 157 -2.11 -24.99 -28.51
C GLY A 157 -3.35 -24.65 -29.32
N GLY A 158 -3.41 -23.42 -29.84
CA GLY A 158 -4.55 -22.95 -30.64
C GLY A 158 -5.65 -22.29 -29.82
N PHE A 159 -6.91 -22.48 -30.24
CA PHE A 159 -8.07 -21.90 -29.57
C PHE A 159 -8.29 -22.59 -28.21
N PRO A 160 -8.51 -21.86 -27.10
CA PRO A 160 -8.59 -22.48 -25.78
C PRO A 160 -9.81 -23.41 -25.69
N ASP A 161 -9.58 -24.64 -25.27
CA ASP A 161 -10.67 -25.56 -24.95
C ASP A 161 -11.26 -25.28 -23.56
N SER A 162 -12.29 -26.02 -23.17
CA SER A 162 -12.93 -25.85 -21.86
C SER A 162 -12.01 -26.18 -20.68
N GLY A 163 -11.02 -27.06 -20.88
CA GLY A 163 -10.04 -27.42 -19.86
C GLY A 163 -9.05 -26.29 -19.63
N GLU A 164 -8.51 -25.72 -20.71
CA GLU A 164 -7.63 -24.55 -20.66
C GLU A 164 -8.35 -23.33 -20.07
N ALA A 165 -9.61 -23.08 -20.47
CA ALA A 165 -10.41 -21.99 -19.92
C ALA A 165 -10.62 -22.13 -18.41
N ARG A 166 -10.82 -23.36 -17.92
CA ARG A 166 -10.93 -23.63 -16.49
C ARG A 166 -9.60 -23.50 -15.76
N ALA A 167 -8.51 -24.05 -16.30
CA ALA A 167 -7.17 -23.92 -15.74
C ALA A 167 -6.74 -22.45 -15.62
N ALA A 168 -6.96 -21.65 -16.67
CA ALA A 168 -6.70 -20.21 -16.63
C ALA A 168 -7.55 -19.51 -15.57
N ALA A 169 -8.83 -19.87 -15.46
CA ALA A 169 -9.72 -19.31 -14.45
C ALA A 169 -9.31 -19.68 -13.01
N ASP A 170 -8.76 -20.87 -12.78
CA ASP A 170 -8.28 -21.32 -11.47
C ASP A 170 -6.99 -20.60 -11.06
N VAL A 171 -6.00 -20.48 -11.96
CA VAL A 171 -4.80 -19.66 -11.72
C VAL A 171 -5.17 -18.21 -11.46
N ALA A 172 -6.05 -17.65 -12.28
CA ALA A 172 -6.54 -16.28 -12.13
C ALA A 172 -7.25 -16.06 -10.79
N ALA A 173 -8.09 -17.00 -10.36
CA ALA A 173 -8.81 -16.89 -9.09
C ALA A 173 -7.87 -16.90 -7.88
N LEU A 174 -6.78 -17.68 -7.93
CA LEU A 174 -5.74 -17.66 -6.91
C LEU A 174 -5.08 -16.28 -6.84
N LEU A 175 -4.54 -15.80 -7.96
CA LEU A 175 -3.79 -14.55 -8.01
C LEU A 175 -4.65 -13.33 -7.68
N LEU A 176 -5.84 -13.24 -8.27
CA LEU A 176 -6.73 -12.10 -8.07
C LEU A 176 -7.29 -12.05 -6.64
N ARG A 177 -7.53 -13.20 -5.99
CA ARG A 177 -7.90 -13.22 -4.57
C ARG A 177 -6.78 -12.67 -3.71
N THR A 178 -5.55 -13.14 -3.89
CA THR A 178 -4.38 -12.64 -3.15
C THR A 178 -4.21 -11.12 -3.34
N VAL A 179 -4.36 -10.64 -4.57
CA VAL A 179 -4.29 -9.20 -4.86
C VAL A 179 -5.48 -8.44 -4.24
N GLY A 180 -6.69 -8.98 -4.33
CA GLY A 180 -7.89 -8.40 -3.72
C GLY A 180 -7.77 -8.24 -2.21
N ASP A 181 -7.25 -9.26 -1.51
CA ASP A 181 -7.05 -9.23 -0.06
C ASP A 181 -5.98 -8.20 0.36
N SER A 182 -4.98 -7.96 -0.50
CA SER A 182 -4.05 -6.84 -0.34
C SER A 182 -4.75 -5.48 -0.54
N TYR A 183 -5.60 -5.33 -1.56
CA TYR A 183 -6.36 -4.09 -1.81
C TYR A 183 -7.26 -3.73 -0.64
N ASP A 184 -8.02 -4.68 -0.10
CA ASP A 184 -8.91 -4.40 1.03
C ASP A 184 -8.10 -3.91 2.25
N ARG A 185 -6.95 -4.52 2.54
CA ARG A 185 -6.05 -4.03 3.61
C ARG A 185 -5.56 -2.61 3.34
N ALA A 186 -5.23 -2.28 2.09
CA ALA A 186 -4.82 -0.93 1.72
C ALA A 186 -5.95 0.09 1.93
N GLU A 187 -7.18 -0.25 1.58
CA GLU A 187 -8.34 0.62 1.79
C GLU A 187 -8.56 0.90 3.29
N HIS A 188 -8.44 -0.12 4.15
CA HIS A 188 -8.53 0.07 5.60
C HIS A 188 -7.42 0.99 6.12
N LEU A 189 -6.16 0.79 5.68
CA LEU A 189 -5.04 1.66 6.06
C LEU A 189 -5.28 3.12 5.66
N LEU A 190 -5.82 3.36 4.46
CA LEU A 190 -6.12 4.71 3.98
C LEU A 190 -7.33 5.34 4.69
N ALA A 191 -8.31 4.52 5.09
CA ALA A 191 -9.46 4.97 5.88
C ALA A 191 -9.02 5.40 7.28
N ASP A 192 -8.16 4.62 7.93
CA ASP A 192 -7.60 4.94 9.26
C ASP A 192 -6.75 6.23 9.22
N ALA A 193 -6.10 6.49 8.08
CA ALA A 193 -5.33 7.71 7.84
C ALA A 193 -6.17 8.95 7.47
N ALA A 194 -7.49 8.84 7.32
CA ALA A 194 -8.35 9.95 6.89
C ALA A 194 -8.18 11.26 7.70
N PRO A 195 -7.98 11.23 9.04
CA PRO A 195 -7.78 12.45 9.83
C PRO A 195 -6.58 13.30 9.39
N LEU A 196 -5.53 12.67 8.81
CA LEU A 196 -4.34 13.37 8.33
C LEU A 196 -4.62 14.27 7.12
N ARG A 197 -5.72 14.02 6.38
CA ARG A 197 -6.05 14.73 5.14
C ARG A 197 -6.67 16.12 5.38
N SER A 198 -7.16 16.37 6.59
CA SER A 198 -7.75 17.66 6.94
C SER A 198 -6.64 18.67 7.28
N PRO A 199 -6.66 19.89 6.70
CA PRO A 199 -5.74 20.94 7.09
C PRO A 199 -6.01 21.37 8.54
N GLN A 200 -4.98 21.84 9.26
CA GLN A 200 -5.16 22.45 10.57
C GLN A 200 -6.09 23.66 10.44
N PRO A 201 -7.10 23.82 11.32
CA PRO A 201 -7.73 25.12 11.49
C PRO A 201 -6.66 26.11 11.98
N VAL A 202 -6.54 27.23 11.27
CA VAL A 202 -5.62 28.33 11.57
C VAL A 202 -6.14 29.15 12.75
#